data_AF-A0A7T0JTP0-F1
#
_entry.id   AF-A0A7T0JTP0-F1
#
_cell.length_a   1.000
_cell.length_b   1.000
_cell.length_c   1.000
_cell.angle_alpha   90.00
_cell.angle_beta   90.00
_cell.angle_gamma   90.00
#
_symmetry.space_group_name_H-M   'P 1'
#
loop_
_entity.id
_entity.type
_entity.pdbx_description
1 polymer ?
#
loop_
_entity_poly.entity_id
_entity_poly.type
_entity_poly.pdbx_seq_one_letter_code
_entity_poly.pdbx_strand_id
1 'polypeptide(L)'
;MDLFSTIKSSPPPAFPGENANITKLYDDSSYTAFSEDLEFMWRWTIYRDNKLVQEGCSLTLDASRHAVKHVLAFFNIAAQSQRQGELR
;
A
#
# COMPACT_ATOMS: atom_id res chain seq x y z
N MET A 1 34.22 1.25 0.10
CA MET A 1 33.28 0.12 -0.01
C MET A 1 31.88 0.71 0.06
N ASP A 2 31.15 0.69 -1.05
CA ASP A 2 29.82 1.32 -1.13
C ASP A 2 28.74 0.37 -0.61
N LEU A 3 28.31 0.61 0.62
CA LEU A 3 27.24 -0.12 1.31
C LEU A 3 25.97 -0.29 0.46
N PHE A 4 25.68 0.68 -0.40
CA PHE A 4 24.46 0.74 -1.21
C PHE A 4 24.54 -0.07 -2.51
N SER A 5 25.72 -0.53 -2.92
CA SER A 5 25.89 -1.30 -4.16
C SER A 5 25.46 -2.78 -4.04
N THR A 6 25.19 -3.25 -2.82
CA THR A 6 24.75 -4.63 -2.53
C THR A 6 23.24 -4.75 -2.32
N ILE A 7 22.49 -3.64 -2.25
CA ILE A 7 21.03 -3.68 -2.11
C ILE A 7 20.44 -4.01 -3.49
N LYS A 8 20.38 -5.30 -3.81
CA LYS A 8 19.52 -5.79 -4.91
C LYS A 8 18.09 -5.33 -4.61
N SER A 9 17.45 -4.66 -5.56
CA SER A 9 16.04 -4.30 -5.43
C SER A 9 15.22 -5.58 -5.27
N SER A 10 14.56 -5.73 -4.12
CA SER A 10 13.60 -6.80 -3.90
C SER A 10 12.49 -6.69 -4.94
N PRO A 11 11.96 -7.82 -5.46
CA PRO A 11 10.74 -7.76 -6.25
C PRO A 11 9.61 -7.16 -5.40
N PRO A 12 8.69 -6.38 -5.99
CA PRO A 12 7.58 -5.79 -5.26
C PRO A 12 6.72 -6.88 -4.62
N PRO A 13 6.18 -6.64 -3.40
CA PRO A 13 5.34 -7.63 -2.73
C PRO A 13 4.13 -8.00 -3.59
N ALA A 14 3.97 -9.29 -3.85
CA ALA A 14 2.80 -9.82 -4.56
C ALA A 14 1.51 -9.56 -3.77
N PHE A 15 0.36 -9.61 -4.45
CA PHE A 15 -0.93 -9.51 -3.78
C PHE A 15 -1.09 -10.65 -2.77
N PRO A 16 -1.41 -10.36 -1.49
CA PRO A 16 -1.59 -11.38 -0.46
C PRO A 16 -2.63 -12.45 -0.82
N GLY A 17 -2.28 -13.73 -0.68
CA GLY A 17 -3.24 -14.84 -0.74
C GLY A 17 -3.93 -15.07 0.61
N GLU A 18 -5.00 -15.88 0.62
CA GLU A 18 -5.88 -16.10 1.80
C GLU A 18 -5.17 -16.66 3.05
N ASN A 19 -4.01 -17.29 2.89
CA ASN A 19 -3.27 -17.95 3.98
C ASN A 19 -2.11 -17.12 4.53
N ALA A 20 -1.96 -15.87 4.11
CA ALA A 20 -0.88 -15.02 4.58
C ALA A 20 -1.23 -14.44 5.97
N ASN A 21 -0.28 -14.42 6.90
CA ASN A 21 -0.44 -13.79 8.23
C ASN A 21 -0.42 -12.26 8.10
N ILE A 22 -1.45 -11.72 7.45
CA ILE A 22 -1.53 -10.34 6.98
C ILE A 22 -2.90 -9.78 7.37
N THR A 23 -2.90 -8.60 7.98
CA THR A 23 -4.12 -7.91 8.40
C THR A 23 -4.68 -7.07 7.26
N LYS A 24 -5.92 -7.32 6.83
CA LYS A 24 -6.62 -6.46 5.86
C LYS A 24 -6.99 -5.13 6.53
N LEU A 25 -6.53 -4.02 5.93
CA LEU A 25 -6.79 -2.67 6.42
C LEU A 25 -7.94 -1.98 5.69
N TYR A 26 -8.10 -2.28 4.40
CA TYR A 26 -9.08 -1.65 3.53
C TYR A 26 -9.47 -2.60 2.40
N ASP A 27 -10.74 -2.53 1.98
CA ASP A 27 -11.26 -3.28 0.84
C ASP A 27 -12.46 -2.56 0.24
N ASP A 28 -12.34 -2.08 -0.99
CA ASP A 28 -13.46 -1.59 -1.80
C ASP A 28 -13.36 -2.08 -3.26
N SER A 29 -14.20 -1.55 -4.14
CA SER A 29 -14.25 -1.95 -5.56
C SER A 29 -12.99 -1.61 -6.37
N SER A 30 -12.11 -0.74 -5.87
CA SER A 30 -10.96 -0.20 -6.61
C SER A 30 -9.63 -0.44 -5.91
N TYR A 31 -9.61 -0.43 -4.58
CA TYR A 31 -8.41 -0.53 -3.77
C TYR A 31 -8.56 -1.58 -2.68
N THR A 32 -7.47 -2.29 -2.44
CA THR A 32 -7.32 -3.18 -1.29
C THR A 32 -6.02 -2.83 -0.58
N ALA A 33 -6.03 -2.79 0.75
CA ALA A 33 -4.84 -2.53 1.53
C ALA A 33 -4.65 -3.56 2.64
N PHE A 34 -3.39 -3.85 2.91
CA PHE A 34 -2.97 -4.87 3.85
C PHE A 34 -1.85 -4.36 4.75
N SER A 35 -1.65 -5.01 5.89
CA SER A 35 -0.52 -4.78 6.76
C SER A 35 0.04 -6.07 7.32
N GLU A 36 1.36 -6.13 7.42
CA GLU A 36 2.12 -7.26 7.94
C GLU A 36 2.97 -6.77 9.11
N ASP A 37 2.97 -7.55 10.19
CA ASP A 37 3.83 -7.32 11.34
C ASP A 37 5.20 -7.94 11.07
N LEU A 38 6.24 -7.09 11.05
CA LEU A 38 7.63 -7.50 10.87
C LEU A 38 8.39 -7.54 12.21
N GLU A 39 7.67 -7.59 13.33
CA GLU A 39 8.13 -7.53 14.73
C GLU A 39 8.73 -6.18 15.14
N PHE A 40 9.57 -5.56 14.31
CA PHE A 40 10.16 -4.24 14.56
C PHE A 40 9.37 -3.08 13.95
N MET A 41 8.47 -3.38 13.02
CA MET A 41 7.69 -2.40 12.25
C MET A 41 6.50 -3.06 11.57
N TRP A 42 5.49 -2.27 11.23
CA TRP A 42 4.40 -2.70 10.37
C TRP A 42 4.64 -2.24 8.95
N ARG A 43 4.73 -3.18 8.02
CA ARG A 43 4.67 -2.88 6.59
C ARG A 43 3.20 -2.78 6.18
N TRP A 44 2.86 -1.82 5.33
CA TRP A 44 1.56 -1.75 4.70
C TRP A 44 1.70 -1.60 3.19
N THR A 45 0.75 -2.19 2.47
CA THR A 45 0.71 -2.21 1.00
C THR A 45 -0.69 -1.86 0.53
N ILE A 46 -0.76 -1.12 -0.57
CA ILE A 46 -2.01 -0.72 -1.23
C ILE A 46 -1.95 -1.24 -2.67
N TYR A 47 -3.02 -1.91 -3.07
CA TYR A 47 -3.20 -2.49 -4.39
C TYR A 47 -4.39 -1.83 -5.07
N ARG A 48 -4.31 -1.70 -6.41
CA ARG A 48 -5.41 -1.36 -7.30
C ARG A 48 -5.50 -2.42 -8.38
N ASP A 49 -6.67 -3.03 -8.58
CA ASP A 49 -6.84 -4.15 -9.53
C ASP A 49 -5.78 -5.25 -9.33
N ASN A 50 -5.53 -5.61 -8.07
CA ASN A 50 -4.50 -6.56 -7.60
C ASN A 50 -3.04 -6.20 -7.96
N LYS A 51 -2.78 -4.98 -8.45
CA LYS A 51 -1.42 -4.48 -8.71
C LYS A 51 -0.98 -3.56 -7.58
N LEU A 52 0.23 -3.75 -7.08
CA LEU A 52 0.80 -2.89 -6.04
C LEU A 52 0.93 -1.46 -6.58
N VAL A 53 0.33 -0.49 -5.91
CA VAL A 53 0.41 0.94 -6.27
C VAL A 53 1.18 1.75 -5.25
N GLN A 54 1.25 1.30 -3.99
CA GLN A 54 2.03 1.95 -2.95
C GLN A 54 2.42 0.97 -1.86
N GLU A 55 3.64 1.14 -1.35
CA GLU A 55 4.15 0.48 -0.15
C GLU A 55 4.61 1.53 0.86
N GLY A 56 4.51 1.21 2.14
CA GLY A 56 5.10 2.01 3.20
C GLY A 56 5.14 1.26 4.52
N CYS A 57 5.48 1.98 5.58
CA CYS A 57 5.62 1.40 6.90
C CYS A 57 5.08 2.33 8.00
N SER A 58 4.82 1.77 9.17
CA SER A 58 4.35 2.48 10.35
C SER A 58 4.78 1.74 11.62
N LEU A 59 4.84 2.47 12.74
CA LEU A 59 5.32 1.90 14.00
C LEU A 59 4.30 0.96 14.66
N THR A 60 3.01 1.15 14.38
CA THR A 60 1.93 0.34 14.95
C THR A 60 0.89 0.03 13.87
N LEU A 61 0.11 -1.04 14.07
CA LEU A 61 -1.03 -1.37 13.21
C LEU A 61 -2.03 -0.21 13.09
N ASP A 62 -2.26 0.52 14.18
CA ASP A 62 -3.16 1.67 14.19
C ASP A 62 -2.63 2.81 13.33
N ALA A 63 -1.34 3.13 13.45
CA ALA A 63 -0.68 4.09 12.58
C ALA A 63 -0.72 3.65 11.10
N SER A 64 -0.60 2.35 10.81
CA SER A 64 -0.79 1.82 9.45
C SER A 64 -2.19 2.11 8.90
N ARG A 65 -3.25 1.93 9.72
CA ARG A 65 -4.64 2.25 9.33
C ARG A 65 -4.78 3.72 8.97
N HIS A 66 -4.23 4.61 9.79
CA HIS A 66 -4.25 6.05 9.55
C HIS A 66 -3.46 6.44 8.29
N ALA A 67 -2.25 5.91 8.12
CA ALA A 67 -1.41 6.18 6.95
C ALA A 67 -2.12 5.76 5.64
N VAL A 68 -2.64 4.53 5.60
CA VAL A 68 -3.40 4.02 4.44
C VAL A 68 -4.62 4.89 4.15
N LYS A 69 -5.38 5.30 5.19
CA LYS A 69 -6.54 6.19 5.02
C LYS A 69 -6.16 7.51 4.35
N HIS A 70 -5.04 8.12 4.75
CA HIS A 70 -4.57 9.37 4.15
C HIS A 70 -4.14 9.19 2.68
N VAL A 71 -3.43 8.11 2.37
CA VAL A 71 -3.02 7.81 0.98
C VAL A 71 -4.24 7.57 0.09
N LEU A 72 -5.21 6.78 0.55
CA LEU A 72 -6.45 6.52 -0.20
C LEU A 72 -7.29 7.78 -0.40
N ALA A 73 -7.37 8.67 0.60
CA ALA A 73 -8.03 9.96 0.45
C ALA A 73 -7.40 10.78 -0.68
N PHE A 74 -6.06 10.81 -0.76
CA PHE A 74 -5.34 11.47 -1.84
C PHE A 74 -5.62 10.81 -3.21
N PHE A 75 -5.56 9.47 -3.30
CA PHE A 75 -5.85 8.74 -4.55
C PHE A 75 -7.28 8.99 -5.06
N ASN A 76 -8.26 9.03 -4.17
CA ASN A 76 -9.65 9.29 -4.53
C ASN A 76 -9.84 10.71 -5.12
N ILE A 77 -9.19 11.72 -4.54
CA ILE A 77 -9.22 13.09 -5.07
C ILE A 77 -8.56 13.16 -6.46
N ALA A 78 -7.42 12.47 -6.63
CA ALA A 78 -6.71 12.43 -7.91
C ALA A 78 -7.56 11.75 -9.00
N ALA A 79 -8.23 10.64 -8.69
CA ALA A 79 -9.11 9.92 -9.62
C ALA A 79 -10.37 10.72 -10.02
N GLN A 80 -10.88 11.59 -9.14
CA GLN A 80 -11.97 12.50 -9.48
C GLN A 80 -11.52 13.61 -10.43
N SER A 81 -10.32 14.15 -10.20
CA SER A 81 -9.75 15.24 -11.01
C SER A 81 -9.47 14.79 -12.45
N GLN A 82 -8.97 13.56 -12.63
CA GLN A 82 -8.73 12.98 -13.97
C GLN A 82 -10.03 12.82 -14.76
N ARG A 83 -11.09 12.29 -14.13
CA ARG A 83 -12.41 12.14 -14.77
C ARG A 83 -13.04 13.47 -15.20
N GLN A 84 -12.84 14.54 -14.44
CA GLN A 84 -13.32 15.88 -14.82
C GLN A 84 -12.52 16.51 -15.98
N GLY A 85 -11.24 16.17 -16.12
CA GLY A 85 -10.40 16.61 -17.23
C GLY A 85 -10.75 15.94 -18.56
N GLU A 86 -11.18 14.67 -18.53
CA GLU A 86 -11.57 13.90 -19.73
C GLU A 86 -12.97 14.28 -20.28
N LEU A 87 -13.79 14.94 -19.48
CA LEU A 87 -15.14 15.39 -19.85
C LEU A 87 -15.17 16.82 -20.42
N ARG A 88 -14.02 17.47 -20.61
CA ARG A 88 -13.86 18.81 -21.20
C ARG A 88 -13.21 18.73 -22.56
#